data_AF-A0A3G4RTB7-F1
#
_entry.id   AF-A0A3G4RTB7-F1
#
_cell.length_a   1.000
_cell.length_b   1.000
_cell.length_c   1.000
_cell.angle_alpha   90.00
_cell.angle_beta   90.00
_cell.angle_gamma   90.00
#
_symmetry.space_group_name_H-M   'P 1'
#
loop_
_entity.id
_entity.type
_entity.pdbx_description
1 polymer ?
#
loop_
_entity_poly.entity_id
_entity_poly.type
_entity_poly.pdbx_seq_one_letter_code
_entity_poly.pdbx_strand_id
1 'polypeptide(L)'
;MLHELWLQSGTGQRRWEGLPDDVRETITVHFTAKRGDWCDIWGSEDVSVWWNRLCDNVVPEKTMPFDLLTVLPTRLDVEVNGFNGGVLNGVPSAYHWYTERYGVKWPCGYDLNISSQGDNCIQVDFDTPWCQPESDVVAALSRRFGCTLEHWYAEQGCNFCGWQLYERGELVECALGGTGMVFPDR
;
A
#
# COMPACT_ATOMS: atom_id res chain seq x y z
N MET A 1 3.07 -19.82 -6.17
CA MET A 1 2.33 -19.72 -7.44
C MET A 1 2.88 -18.64 -8.39
N LEU A 2 2.67 -17.33 -8.18
CA LEU A 2 3.09 -16.31 -9.16
C LEU A 2 4.61 -16.31 -9.46
N HIS A 3 5.45 -16.41 -8.42
CA HIS A 3 6.90 -16.51 -8.60
C HIS A 3 7.32 -17.75 -9.40
N GLU A 4 6.66 -18.89 -9.19
CA GLU A 4 6.94 -20.13 -9.93
C GLU A 4 6.56 -19.99 -11.41
N LEU A 5 5.43 -19.32 -11.70
CA LEU A 5 5.03 -19.01 -13.07
C LEU A 5 6.03 -18.07 -13.75
N TRP A 6 6.56 -17.09 -13.04
CA TRP A 6 7.61 -16.20 -13.54
C TRP A 6 8.92 -16.93 -13.83
N LEU A 7 9.32 -17.88 -12.97
CA LEU A 7 10.49 -18.74 -13.24
C LEU A 7 10.27 -19.60 -14.48
N GLN A 8 9.07 -20.19 -14.64
CA GLN A 8 8.72 -21.04 -15.78
C GLN A 8 8.61 -20.28 -17.10
N SER A 9 8.25 -19.00 -17.08
CA SER A 9 8.18 -18.18 -18.30
C SER A 9 9.55 -17.87 -18.90
N GLY A 10 10.62 -18.02 -18.11
CA GLY A 10 11.99 -17.66 -18.49
C GLY A 10 12.19 -16.16 -18.68
N THR A 11 11.25 -15.31 -18.25
CA THR A 11 11.33 -13.86 -18.44
C THR A 11 12.57 -13.27 -17.78
N GLY A 12 12.96 -13.77 -16.61
CA GLY A 12 14.18 -13.32 -15.91
C GLY A 12 15.49 -13.52 -16.67
N GLN A 13 15.50 -14.33 -17.74
CA GLN A 13 16.69 -14.56 -18.58
C GLN A 13 16.70 -13.67 -19.84
N ARG A 14 15.63 -12.93 -20.12
CA ARG A 14 15.48 -12.15 -21.35
C ARG A 14 16.02 -10.75 -21.18
N ARG A 15 17.33 -10.57 -21.31
CA ARG A 15 17.95 -9.24 -21.26
C ARG A 15 17.47 -8.33 -22.39
N TRP A 16 17.36 -7.03 -22.11
CA TRP A 16 16.83 -6.03 -23.04
C TRP A 16 17.55 -6.06 -24.40
N GLU A 17 18.86 -6.21 -24.38
CA GLU A 17 19.72 -6.18 -25.57
C GLU A 17 19.43 -7.37 -26.50
N GLY A 18 18.94 -8.49 -25.95
CA GLY A 18 18.59 -9.70 -26.68
C GLY A 18 17.15 -9.76 -27.17
N LEU A 19 16.33 -8.75 -26.88
CA LEU A 19 14.95 -8.69 -27.37
C LEU A 19 14.90 -8.22 -28.84
N PRO A 20 13.98 -8.78 -29.65
CA PRO A 20 13.67 -8.26 -30.98
C PRO A 20 13.24 -6.78 -30.95
N ASP A 21 13.50 -6.05 -32.04
CA ASP A 21 13.22 -4.61 -32.13
C ASP A 21 11.74 -4.28 -31.95
N ASP A 22 10.84 -5.05 -32.57
CA ASP A 22 9.39 -4.89 -32.46
C ASP A 22 8.87 -5.11 -31.03
N VAL A 23 9.49 -6.05 -30.31
CA VAL A 23 9.20 -6.30 -28.89
C VAL A 23 9.69 -5.13 -28.03
N ARG A 24 10.91 -4.64 -28.26
CA ARG A 24 11.44 -3.47 -27.55
C ARG A 24 10.60 -2.23 -27.78
N GLU A 25 10.15 -2.00 -29.02
CA GLU A 25 9.27 -0.89 -29.36
C GLU A 25 7.95 -0.98 -28.59
N THR A 26 7.31 -2.16 -28.59
CA THR A 26 6.06 -2.39 -27.85
C THR A 26 6.22 -2.16 -26.34
N ILE A 27 7.29 -2.69 -25.73
CA ILE A 27 7.57 -2.49 -24.30
C ILE A 27 7.81 -1.00 -24.01
N THR A 28 8.56 -0.31 -24.88
CA THR A 28 8.88 1.12 -24.71
C THR A 28 7.63 1.98 -24.74
N VAL A 29 6.66 1.69 -25.62
CA VAL A 29 5.38 2.42 -25.69
C VAL A 29 4.63 2.29 -24.36
N HIS A 30 4.49 1.07 -23.84
CA HIS A 30 3.77 0.83 -22.58
C HIS A 30 4.51 1.43 -21.38
N PHE A 31 5.81 1.21 -21.29
CA PHE A 31 6.65 1.78 -20.23
C PHE A 31 6.57 3.31 -20.23
N THR A 32 6.69 3.95 -21.39
CA THR A 32 6.66 5.42 -21.48
C THR A 32 5.34 5.98 -20.97
N ALA A 33 4.21 5.33 -21.29
CA ALA A 33 2.90 5.74 -20.81
C ALA A 33 2.70 5.47 -19.30
N LYS A 34 3.35 4.43 -18.75
CA LYS A 34 3.12 3.93 -17.38
C LYS A 34 4.26 4.19 -16.40
N ARG A 35 5.36 4.81 -16.83
CA ARG A 35 6.57 5.01 -16.02
C ARG A 35 6.30 5.62 -14.65
N GLY A 36 5.41 6.60 -14.56
CA GLY A 36 5.10 7.26 -13.29
C GLY A 36 4.40 6.35 -12.28
N ASP A 37 3.67 5.35 -12.76
CA ASP A 37 3.00 4.36 -11.90
C ASP A 37 3.94 3.19 -11.53
N TRP A 38 4.86 2.80 -12.41
CA TRP A 38 5.71 1.61 -12.21
C TRP A 38 7.10 1.90 -11.65
N CYS A 39 7.57 3.14 -11.70
CA CYS A 39 8.95 3.53 -11.33
C CYS A 39 9.02 4.67 -10.31
N ASP A 40 7.91 4.98 -9.63
CA ASP A 40 7.72 6.20 -8.86
C ASP A 40 7.73 7.47 -9.74
N ILE A 41 7.00 8.51 -9.30
CA ILE A 41 6.72 9.71 -10.11
C ILE A 41 7.98 10.53 -10.42
N TRP A 42 9.06 10.29 -9.66
CA TRP A 42 10.36 10.96 -9.79
C TRP A 42 11.39 10.11 -10.57
N GLY A 43 11.04 8.89 -10.96
CA GLY A 43 11.92 8.00 -11.70
C GLY A 43 12.22 8.51 -13.10
N SER A 44 13.50 8.66 -13.42
CA SER A 44 14.02 8.93 -14.78
C SER A 44 14.73 7.72 -15.39
N GLU A 45 14.46 6.52 -14.86
CA GLU A 45 15.08 5.27 -15.30
C GLU A 45 14.78 5.01 -16.78
N ASP A 46 15.82 4.64 -17.54
CA ASP A 46 15.69 4.22 -18.93
C ASP A 46 14.97 2.85 -19.01
N VAL A 47 14.19 2.62 -20.06
CA VAL A 47 13.41 1.39 -20.23
C VAL A 47 14.29 0.14 -20.21
N SER A 48 15.51 0.20 -20.75
CA SER A 48 16.44 -0.93 -20.75
C SER A 48 16.90 -1.30 -19.34
N VAL A 49 17.19 -0.29 -18.52
CA VAL A 49 17.62 -0.45 -17.14
C VAL A 49 16.46 -0.99 -16.30
N TRP A 50 15.27 -0.40 -16.43
CA TRP A 50 14.06 -0.87 -15.77
C TRP A 50 13.75 -2.34 -16.11
N TRP A 51 13.79 -2.70 -17.39
CA TRP A 51 13.52 -4.06 -17.84
C TRP A 51 14.53 -5.07 -17.27
N ASN A 52 15.83 -4.74 -17.35
CA ASN A 52 16.86 -5.63 -16.84
C ASN A 52 16.76 -5.78 -15.31
N ARG A 53 16.42 -4.72 -14.57
CA ARG A 53 16.15 -4.78 -13.13
C ARG A 53 14.95 -5.65 -12.78
N LEU A 54 13.88 -5.60 -13.58
CA LEU A 54 12.73 -6.51 -13.42
C LEU A 54 13.13 -7.97 -13.69
N CYS A 55 14.01 -8.22 -14.66
CA CYS A 55 14.52 -9.56 -14.93
C CYS A 55 15.37 -10.10 -13.77
N ASP A 56 16.10 -9.23 -13.08
CA ASP A 56 16.86 -9.59 -11.88
C ASP A 56 15.96 -9.92 -10.69
N ASN A 57 14.66 -9.57 -10.75
CA ASN A 57 13.69 -9.79 -9.69
C ASN A 57 14.20 -9.27 -8.33
N VAL A 58 14.80 -8.08 -8.34
CA VAL A 58 15.29 -7.43 -7.12
C VAL A 58 14.10 -7.04 -6.25
N VAL A 59 13.94 -7.74 -5.13
CA VAL A 59 12.90 -7.45 -4.13
C VAL A 59 13.49 -6.53 -3.06
N PRO A 60 12.79 -5.46 -2.63
CA PRO A 60 13.23 -4.65 -1.50
C PRO A 60 13.39 -5.48 -0.23
N GLU A 61 14.45 -5.23 0.54
CA GLU A 61 14.67 -5.89 1.84
C GLU A 61 13.63 -5.49 2.90
N LYS A 62 13.04 -4.30 2.74
CA LYS A 62 12.07 -3.72 3.68
C LYS A 62 10.91 -3.09 2.92
N THR A 63 9.73 -3.17 3.52
CA THR A 63 8.53 -2.45 3.09
C THR A 63 8.56 -1.02 3.63
N MET A 64 7.59 -0.21 3.19
CA MET A 64 7.33 1.08 3.84
C MET A 64 6.96 0.90 5.32
N PRO A 65 7.25 1.87 6.19
CA PRO A 65 6.72 1.88 7.55
C PRO A 65 5.19 1.73 7.54
N PHE A 66 4.68 0.85 8.39
CA PHE A 66 3.24 0.58 8.53
C PHE A 66 2.53 0.32 7.19
N ASP A 67 3.13 -0.53 6.34
CA ASP A 67 2.57 -0.93 5.05
C ASP A 67 1.31 -1.80 5.21
N LEU A 68 0.15 -1.19 4.92
CA LEU A 68 -1.17 -1.79 5.06
C LEU A 68 -1.43 -2.88 4.01
N LEU A 69 -0.71 -2.89 2.88
CA LEU A 69 -0.80 -3.94 1.87
C LEU A 69 -0.34 -5.30 2.41
N THR A 70 0.50 -5.29 3.45
CA THR A 70 0.90 -6.52 4.14
C THR A 70 -0.20 -7.06 5.03
N VAL A 71 -1.10 -6.21 5.51
CA VAL A 71 -2.20 -6.55 6.44
C VAL A 71 -3.38 -7.09 5.68
N LEU A 72 -3.88 -6.32 4.70
CA LEU A 72 -4.92 -6.72 3.78
C LEU A 72 -4.32 -6.78 2.39
N PRO A 73 -4.40 -7.92 1.69
CA PRO A 73 -3.81 -8.05 0.37
C PRO A 73 -4.56 -7.20 -0.66
N THR A 74 -3.78 -6.57 -1.53
CA THR A 74 -4.26 -5.92 -2.76
C THR A 74 -4.51 -6.94 -3.88
N ARG A 75 -4.93 -6.45 -5.05
CA ARG A 75 -5.15 -7.26 -6.25
C ARG A 75 -4.05 -7.02 -7.28
N LEU A 76 -3.56 -8.10 -7.87
CA LEU A 76 -2.50 -8.06 -8.87
C LEU A 76 -2.86 -7.17 -10.08
N ASP A 77 -4.08 -7.28 -10.60
CA ASP A 77 -4.52 -6.52 -11.77
C ASP A 77 -4.56 -5.02 -11.49
N VAL A 78 -4.95 -4.62 -10.28
CA VAL A 78 -4.93 -3.22 -9.82
C VAL A 78 -3.50 -2.69 -9.73
N GLU A 79 -2.58 -3.44 -9.11
CA GLU A 79 -1.17 -3.04 -9.00
C GLU A 79 -0.50 -2.89 -10.38
N VAL A 80 -0.82 -3.78 -11.33
CA VAL A 80 -0.35 -3.68 -12.73
C VAL A 80 -0.96 -2.45 -13.42
N ASN A 81 -2.24 -2.17 -13.18
CA ASN A 81 -2.94 -1.01 -13.75
C ASN A 81 -2.35 0.31 -13.25
N GLY A 82 -1.80 0.30 -12.03
CA GLY A 82 -1.07 1.41 -11.42
C GLY A 82 -1.97 2.44 -10.77
N PHE A 83 -1.34 3.41 -10.08
CA PHE A 83 -2.03 4.45 -9.31
C PHE A 83 -3.04 5.24 -10.16
N ASN A 84 -2.64 5.65 -11.36
CA ASN A 84 -3.49 6.40 -12.28
C ASN A 84 -4.36 5.49 -13.17
N GLY A 85 -4.06 4.18 -13.24
CA GLY A 85 -4.84 3.22 -14.02
C GLY A 85 -4.67 3.37 -15.54
N GLY A 86 -5.66 2.90 -16.30
CA GLY A 86 -5.79 3.16 -17.74
C GLY A 86 -5.05 2.21 -18.68
N VAL A 87 -4.36 1.17 -18.18
CA VAL A 87 -3.76 0.13 -19.03
C VAL A 87 -4.68 -1.08 -19.21
N LEU A 88 -5.49 -1.40 -18.19
CA LEU A 88 -6.43 -2.52 -18.19
C LEU A 88 -7.88 -2.02 -18.13
N ASN A 89 -8.65 -2.26 -19.19
CA ASN A 89 -10.06 -1.88 -19.26
C ASN A 89 -10.90 -2.63 -18.22
N GLY A 90 -11.76 -1.90 -17.50
CA GLY A 90 -12.63 -2.47 -16.46
C GLY A 90 -11.92 -2.79 -15.14
N VAL A 91 -10.62 -2.57 -15.04
CA VAL A 91 -9.87 -2.67 -13.78
C VAL A 91 -9.79 -1.27 -13.14
N PRO A 92 -10.10 -1.11 -11.85
CA PRO A 92 -9.96 0.18 -11.18
C PRO A 92 -8.48 0.60 -11.13
N SER A 93 -8.23 1.90 -11.01
CA SER A 93 -6.88 2.37 -10.69
C SER A 93 -6.55 2.05 -9.23
N ALA A 94 -5.26 1.94 -8.89
CA ALA A 94 -4.86 1.68 -7.51
C ALA A 94 -5.32 2.81 -6.58
N TYR A 95 -5.37 4.06 -7.04
CA TYR A 95 -5.99 5.15 -6.28
C TYR A 95 -7.42 4.82 -5.82
N HIS A 96 -8.32 4.47 -6.75
CA HIS A 96 -9.72 4.19 -6.42
C HIS A 96 -9.84 2.95 -5.54
N TRP A 97 -9.08 1.90 -5.87
CA TRP A 97 -9.04 0.68 -5.08
C TRP A 97 -8.55 0.94 -3.66
N TYR A 98 -7.52 1.77 -3.47
CA TYR A 98 -6.98 2.07 -2.16
C TYR A 98 -7.93 2.89 -1.31
N THR A 99 -8.56 3.91 -1.90
CA THR A 99 -9.57 4.71 -1.19
C THR A 99 -10.79 3.88 -0.78
N GLU A 100 -11.20 2.90 -1.59
CA GLU A 100 -12.34 2.03 -1.27
C GLU A 100 -11.97 0.92 -0.27
N ARG A 101 -10.82 0.29 -0.46
CA ARG A 101 -10.44 -0.92 0.31
C ARG A 101 -9.72 -0.60 1.62
N TYR A 102 -8.95 0.48 1.64
CA TYR A 102 -8.11 0.86 2.79
C TYR A 102 -8.48 2.22 3.37
N GLY A 103 -9.33 3.01 2.71
CA GLY A 103 -9.80 4.32 3.19
C GLY A 103 -8.82 5.46 2.93
N VAL A 104 -7.60 5.13 2.50
CA VAL A 104 -6.49 6.07 2.37
C VAL A 104 -5.97 6.11 0.93
N LYS A 105 -5.42 7.25 0.53
CA LYS A 105 -4.82 7.42 -0.81
C LYS A 105 -3.61 6.51 -1.01
N TRP A 106 -2.74 6.46 0.00
CA TRP A 106 -1.53 5.64 0.01
C TRP A 106 -1.56 4.74 1.24
N PRO A 107 -1.57 3.41 1.07
CA PRO A 107 -1.79 2.45 2.15
C PRO A 107 -0.52 2.21 2.98
N CYS A 108 0.08 3.28 3.50
CA CYS A 108 1.24 3.25 4.38
C CYS A 108 1.17 4.38 5.41
N GLY A 109 1.91 4.22 6.51
CA GLY A 109 2.05 5.24 7.55
C GLY A 109 3.24 6.17 7.29
N TYR A 110 3.04 7.46 7.57
CA TYR A 110 4.07 8.50 7.59
C TYR A 110 4.38 8.91 9.02
N ASP A 111 5.59 9.42 9.25
CA ASP A 111 6.05 9.90 10.57
C ASP A 111 5.77 8.92 11.72
N LEU A 112 5.96 7.62 11.42
CA LEU A 112 5.72 6.52 12.35
C LEU A 112 6.59 6.68 13.61
N ASN A 113 5.93 6.80 14.76
CA ASN A 113 6.56 6.96 16.06
C ASN A 113 6.00 5.93 17.04
N ILE A 114 6.88 5.25 17.76
CA ILE A 114 6.49 4.42 18.91
C ILE A 114 6.65 5.31 20.14
N SER A 115 5.55 5.91 20.58
CA SER A 115 5.51 6.87 21.70
C SER A 115 5.64 6.19 23.06
N SER A 116 5.19 4.93 23.18
CA SER A 116 5.30 4.16 24.41
C SER A 116 5.42 2.67 24.13
N GLN A 117 6.23 1.97 24.93
CA GLN A 117 6.38 0.53 24.88
C GLN A 117 6.48 -0.02 26.31
N GLY A 118 5.49 -0.82 26.70
CA GLY A 118 5.46 -1.58 27.95
C GLY A 118 5.54 -3.08 27.70
N ASP A 119 5.44 -3.85 28.78
CA ASP A 119 5.56 -5.32 28.71
C ASP A 119 4.48 -5.98 27.83
N ASN A 120 3.27 -5.40 27.80
CA ASN A 120 2.11 -5.94 27.07
C ASN A 120 1.39 -4.89 26.20
N CYS A 121 1.97 -3.70 26.01
CA CYS A 121 1.36 -2.65 25.20
C CYS A 121 2.41 -1.89 24.39
N ILE A 122 1.99 -1.41 23.22
CA ILE A 122 2.73 -0.43 22.43
C ILE A 122 1.75 0.68 22.05
N GLN A 123 2.22 1.92 22.09
CA GLN A 123 1.51 3.07 21.54
C GLN A 123 2.27 3.50 20.29
N VAL A 124 1.52 3.63 19.20
CA VAL A 124 2.06 3.92 17.87
C VAL A 124 1.26 5.06 17.28
N ASP A 125 1.96 6.13 16.91
CA ASP A 125 1.44 7.29 16.21
C ASP A 125 1.96 7.28 14.78
N PHE A 126 1.11 7.61 13.82
CA PHE A 126 1.48 7.78 12.42
C PHE A 126 0.43 8.64 11.72
N ASP A 127 0.84 9.25 10.61
CA ASP A 127 -0.05 10.00 9.74
C ASP A 127 -0.41 9.18 8.49
N THR A 128 -1.63 9.37 8.01
CA THR A 128 -2.10 8.85 6.71
C THR A 128 -2.63 9.98 5.85
N PRO A 129 -2.52 9.89 4.52
CA PRO A 129 -3.07 10.92 3.65
C PRO A 129 -4.61 10.92 3.69
N TRP A 130 -5.18 12.05 4.09
CA TRP A 130 -6.59 12.46 3.97
C TRP A 130 -7.62 11.76 4.86
N CYS A 131 -7.38 10.52 5.29
CA CYS A 131 -8.33 9.77 6.10
C CYS A 131 -7.64 8.76 7.00
N GLN A 132 -8.32 8.26 8.01
CA GLN A 132 -7.90 7.08 8.77
C GLN A 132 -8.02 5.80 7.91
N PRO A 133 -7.29 4.73 8.23
CA PRO A 133 -7.51 3.42 7.61
C PRO A 133 -8.94 2.91 7.81
N GLU A 134 -9.46 2.19 6.82
CA GLU A 134 -10.78 1.53 6.92
C GLU A 134 -10.86 0.55 8.08
N SER A 135 -12.07 0.37 8.61
CA SER A 135 -12.33 -0.49 9.77
C SER A 135 -11.84 -1.93 9.54
N ASP A 136 -12.05 -2.46 8.34
CA ASP A 136 -11.57 -3.77 7.91
C ASP A 136 -10.04 -3.93 8.03
N VAL A 137 -9.28 -2.86 7.75
CA VAL A 137 -7.81 -2.86 7.84
C VAL A 137 -7.38 -3.00 9.30
N VAL A 138 -7.98 -2.20 10.18
CA VAL A 138 -7.64 -2.17 11.60
C VAL A 138 -8.09 -3.46 12.30
N ALA A 139 -9.25 -3.98 11.92
CA ALA A 139 -9.70 -5.30 12.30
C ALA A 139 -8.70 -6.40 11.86
N ALA A 140 -8.26 -6.38 10.61
CA ALA A 140 -7.28 -7.35 10.11
C ALA A 140 -5.94 -7.28 10.87
N LEU A 141 -5.50 -6.08 11.26
CA LEU A 141 -4.34 -5.89 12.15
C LEU A 141 -4.54 -6.58 13.50
N SER A 142 -5.64 -6.28 14.20
CA SER A 142 -5.99 -6.90 15.49
C SER A 142 -6.00 -8.42 15.40
N ARG A 143 -6.61 -8.99 14.34
CA ARG A 143 -6.64 -10.44 14.11
C ARG A 143 -5.25 -11.02 13.88
N ARG A 144 -4.45 -10.40 13.02
CA ARG A 144 -3.15 -10.90 12.59
C ARG A 144 -2.17 -11.00 13.75
N PHE A 145 -2.17 -10.01 14.64
CA PHE A 145 -1.27 -9.97 15.79
C PHE A 145 -1.91 -10.47 17.09
N GLY A 146 -3.20 -10.85 17.06
CA GLY A 146 -3.91 -11.38 18.23
C GLY A 146 -4.02 -10.39 19.38
N CYS A 147 -4.11 -9.10 19.08
CA CYS A 147 -4.14 -8.01 20.06
C CYS A 147 -5.48 -7.28 20.10
N THR A 148 -5.76 -6.65 21.24
CA THR A 148 -6.76 -5.58 21.32
C THR A 148 -6.14 -4.30 20.78
N LEU A 149 -6.86 -3.58 19.91
CA LEU A 149 -6.37 -2.38 19.26
C LEU A 149 -7.33 -1.22 19.53
N GLU A 150 -6.83 -0.21 20.23
CA GLU A 150 -7.50 1.09 20.40
C GLU A 150 -7.01 2.05 19.32
N HIS A 151 -7.90 2.41 18.40
CA HIS A 151 -7.60 3.24 17.26
C HIS A 151 -8.21 4.63 17.46
N TRP A 152 -7.35 5.60 17.72
CA TRP A 152 -7.70 7.02 17.80
C TRP A 152 -7.30 7.70 16.50
N TYR A 153 -8.18 8.51 15.93
CA TYR A 153 -7.89 9.25 14.70
C TYR A 153 -8.47 10.66 14.72
N ALA A 154 -7.79 11.59 14.06
CA ALA A 154 -8.23 12.96 13.87
C ALA A 154 -7.67 13.51 12.54
N GLU A 155 -8.50 14.24 11.80
CA GLU A 155 -8.09 14.96 10.61
C GLU A 155 -8.67 16.38 10.67
N GLN A 156 -7.78 17.36 10.82
CA GLN A 156 -8.17 18.74 11.07
C GLN A 156 -8.72 19.42 9.81
N GLY A 157 -8.20 19.10 8.63
CA GLY A 157 -8.59 19.72 7.37
C GLY A 157 -10.06 19.48 7.00
N CYS A 158 -10.56 18.28 7.26
CA CYS A 158 -11.93 17.82 7.03
C CYS A 158 -12.77 17.81 8.31
N ASN A 159 -12.19 18.22 9.44
CA ASN A 159 -12.84 18.40 10.74
C ASN A 159 -13.59 17.15 11.22
N PHE A 160 -12.89 16.02 11.28
CA PHE A 160 -13.42 14.81 11.90
C PHE A 160 -12.40 14.17 12.84
N CYS A 161 -12.92 13.41 13.80
CA CYS A 161 -12.12 12.55 14.65
C CYS A 161 -12.98 11.39 15.19
N GLY A 162 -12.34 10.41 15.78
CA GLY A 162 -13.05 9.31 16.43
C GLY A 162 -12.11 8.37 17.17
N TRP A 163 -12.75 7.39 17.79
CA TRP A 163 -12.12 6.28 18.48
C TRP A 163 -12.84 4.98 18.17
N GLN A 164 -12.08 3.90 18.04
CA GLN A 164 -12.59 2.56 17.76
C GLN A 164 -11.80 1.52 18.54
N LEU A 165 -12.49 0.49 19.05
CA LEU A 165 -11.91 -0.65 19.73
C LEU A 165 -12.08 -1.92 18.89
N TYR A 166 -10.97 -2.62 18.65
CA TYR A 166 -10.96 -3.87 17.90
C TYR A 166 -10.43 -5.02 18.73
N GLU A 167 -11.10 -6.17 18.65
CA GLU A 167 -10.65 -7.42 19.28
C GLU A 167 -10.81 -8.59 18.32
N ARG A 168 -9.74 -9.37 18.14
CA ARG A 168 -9.72 -10.59 17.30
C ARG A 168 -10.23 -10.36 15.87
N GLY A 169 -10.09 -9.13 15.39
CA GLY A 169 -10.56 -8.67 14.09
C GLY A 169 -12.03 -8.36 13.96
N GLU A 170 -12.68 -8.01 15.05
CA GLU A 170 -14.03 -7.45 15.04
C GLU A 170 -13.98 -6.05 15.65
N LEU A 171 -14.78 -5.12 15.11
CA LEU A 171 -15.05 -3.84 15.76
C LEU A 171 -16.00 -4.09 16.93
N VAL A 172 -15.54 -3.78 18.14
CA VAL A 172 -16.28 -4.02 19.39
C VAL A 172 -17.03 -2.77 19.83
N GLU A 173 -16.37 -1.61 19.74
CA GLU A 173 -16.92 -0.33 20.18
C GLU A 173 -16.41 0.81 19.30
N CYS A 174 -17.20 1.86 19.13
CA CYS A 174 -16.76 3.07 18.46
C CYS A 174 -17.43 4.32 19.04
N ALA A 175 -16.71 5.44 18.96
CA ALA A 175 -17.18 6.76 19.30
C ALA A 175 -16.75 7.75 18.22
N LEU A 176 -17.69 8.58 17.75
CA LEU A 176 -17.40 9.66 16.82
C LEU A 176 -17.09 10.95 17.59
N GLY A 177 -16.18 11.74 17.03
CA GLY A 177 -15.74 13.01 17.57
C GLY A 177 -16.87 14.01 17.83
N GLY A 178 -16.92 14.50 19.07
CA GLY A 178 -17.77 15.59 19.56
C GLY A 178 -17.15 16.24 20.81
N THR A 179 -17.84 17.21 21.44
CA THR A 179 -17.34 17.83 22.69
C THR A 179 -17.17 16.78 23.78
N GLY A 180 -15.93 16.47 24.15
CA GLY A 180 -15.57 15.59 25.27
C GLY A 180 -14.61 14.44 24.94
N MET A 181 -14.21 14.24 23.68
CA MET A 181 -13.21 13.23 23.33
C MET A 181 -11.81 13.67 23.78
N VAL A 182 -11.19 12.91 24.68
CA VAL A 182 -9.84 13.16 25.20
C VAL A 182 -8.90 12.15 24.56
N PHE A 183 -7.96 12.63 23.75
CA PHE A 183 -6.92 11.79 23.18
C PHE A 183 -5.89 11.44 24.26
N PRO A 184 -5.34 10.21 24.25
CA PRO A 184 -4.21 9.88 25.10
C PRO A 184 -3.02 10.79 24.80
N ASP A 185 -2.27 11.15 25.84
CA ASP A 185 -1.07 11.97 25.71
C ASP A 185 -0.03 11.26 24.82
N ARG A 186 0.61 12.03 23.92
CA ARG A 186 1.71 11.58 23.07
C ARG A 186 3.05 11.54 23.81
#